data_AF-A0A4R1KGY1-F1
#
_entry.id   AF-A0A4R1KGY1-F1
#
_cell.length_a   1.000
_cell.length_b   1.000
_cell.length_c   1.000
_cell.angle_alpha   90.00
_cell.angle_beta   90.00
_cell.angle_gamma   90.00
#
_symmetry.space_group_name_H-M   'P 1'
#
loop_
_entity.id
_entity.type
_entity.pdbx_description
1 polymer ?
#
loop_
_entity_poly.entity_id
_entity_poly.type
_entity_poly.pdbx_seq_one_letter_code
_entity_poly.pdbx_strand_id
1 'polypeptide(L)'
;MSNNAFSIGDEVRAIKRVYNDGSFPNAERGSLIVKKGTIGEVREMGVFLQTDVIYSVFFPEYGYAVGMRENELLAGSEPWWPSRFEFKQKVRTLCGLSVKGQLRVEHGAVGQILRVERDEQNIHYQVNFGDDKLYLIGESLLEAADESS
;
A
#
# COMPACT_ATOMS: atom_id res chain seq x y z
N MET A 1 3.30 -18.52 23.02
CA MET A 1 3.91 -18.67 21.69
C MET A 1 3.44 -17.50 20.87
N SER A 2 4.34 -16.59 20.49
CA SER A 2 4.01 -15.53 19.54
C SER A 2 3.68 -16.19 18.20
N ASN A 3 2.42 -16.04 17.77
CA ASN A 3 1.94 -16.54 16.50
C ASN A 3 2.43 -15.60 15.40
N ASN A 4 3.67 -15.80 14.92
CA ASN A 4 4.19 -15.05 13.78
C ASN A 4 3.45 -15.51 12.50
N ALA A 5 3.05 -14.58 11.65
CA ALA A 5 2.35 -14.91 10.41
C ALA A 5 3.22 -15.66 9.38
N PHE A 6 4.55 -15.50 9.43
CA PHE A 6 5.48 -16.12 8.50
C PHE A 6 6.65 -16.81 9.22
N SER A 7 7.34 -17.70 8.52
CA SER A 7 8.51 -18.47 8.96
C SER A 7 9.69 -18.30 8.00
N ILE A 8 10.90 -18.67 8.46
CA ILE A 8 12.08 -18.70 7.59
C ILE A 8 11.84 -19.67 6.42
N GLY A 9 12.12 -19.22 5.21
CA GLY A 9 11.89 -19.95 3.96
C GLY A 9 10.54 -19.62 3.30
N ASP A 10 9.64 -18.91 3.98
CA ASP A 10 8.36 -18.53 3.38
C ASP A 10 8.57 -17.50 2.27
N GLU A 11 7.90 -17.74 1.14
CA GLU A 11 7.78 -16.75 0.08
C GLU A 11 6.75 -15.69 0.48
N VAL A 12 7.14 -14.43 0.39
CA VAL A 12 6.31 -13.28 0.74
C VAL A 12 6.37 -12.20 -0.35
N ARG A 13 5.29 -11.46 -0.49
CA ARG A 13 5.13 -10.33 -1.37
C ARG A 13 5.15 -9.03 -0.58
N ALA A 14 6.02 -8.08 -0.97
CA ALA A 14 6.00 -6.73 -0.43
C ALA A 14 4.73 -6.00 -0.87
N ILE A 15 3.82 -5.67 0.04
CA ILE A 15 2.58 -4.94 -0.28
C ILE A 15 2.69 -3.43 -0.02
N LYS A 16 3.86 -2.97 0.43
CA LYS A 16 4.24 -1.55 0.50
C LYS A 16 5.56 -1.31 -0.21
N ARG A 17 5.75 -0.07 -0.66
CA ARG A 17 7.05 0.42 -1.12
C ARG A 17 7.95 0.62 0.09
N VAL A 18 9.22 0.24 -0.02
CA VAL A 18 10.22 0.53 1.01
C VAL A 18 11.19 1.57 0.46
N TYR A 19 11.40 2.63 1.23
CA TYR A 19 12.35 3.70 0.94
C TYR A 19 13.48 3.65 1.95
N ASN A 20 14.69 3.98 1.52
CA ASN A 20 15.84 4.04 2.42
C ASN A 20 15.68 5.22 3.39
N ASP A 21 15.64 4.95 4.69
CA ASP A 21 15.62 5.98 5.74
C ASP A 21 17.03 6.50 6.12
N GLY A 22 18.06 5.96 5.47
CA GLY A 22 19.48 6.22 5.72
C GLY A 22 20.21 5.06 6.41
N SER A 23 19.52 3.96 6.72
CA SER A 23 20.13 2.74 7.26
C SER A 23 20.68 1.80 6.18
N PHE A 24 20.17 1.88 4.94
CA PHE A 24 20.63 1.02 3.86
C PHE A 24 21.90 1.58 3.19
N PRO A 25 22.98 0.79 3.08
CA PRO A 25 24.25 1.26 2.53
C PRO A 25 24.14 1.51 1.02
N ASN A 26 24.89 2.49 0.51
CA ASN A 26 25.03 2.79 -0.92
C ASN A 26 23.74 3.21 -1.66
N ALA A 27 22.68 3.54 -0.93
CA ALA A 27 21.46 4.13 -1.49
C ALA A 27 21.21 5.49 -0.84
N GLU A 28 20.74 6.46 -1.60
CA GLU A 28 20.41 7.78 -1.04
C GLU A 28 19.22 7.67 -0.08
N ARG A 29 19.21 8.47 0.98
CA ARG A 29 18.01 8.61 1.83
C ARG A 29 16.83 9.06 0.95
N GLY A 30 15.70 8.40 1.10
CA GLY A 30 14.48 8.63 0.32
C GLY A 30 14.44 7.90 -1.02
N SER A 31 15.51 7.20 -1.41
CA SER A 31 15.48 6.35 -2.61
C SER A 31 14.62 5.11 -2.38
N LEU A 32 13.91 4.67 -3.42
CA LEU A 32 13.11 3.45 -3.40
C LEU A 32 14.03 2.23 -3.45
N ILE A 33 13.95 1.35 -2.45
CA ILE A 33 14.77 0.13 -2.35
C ILE A 33 13.99 -1.15 -2.62
N VAL A 34 12.68 -1.17 -2.41
CA VAL A 34 11.81 -2.31 -2.75
C VAL A 34 10.52 -1.77 -3.35
N LYS A 35 10.21 -2.20 -4.58
CA LYS A 35 8.92 -1.93 -5.21
C LYS A 35 7.82 -2.77 -4.55
N LYS A 36 6.64 -2.17 -4.42
CA LYS A 36 5.41 -2.88 -4.10
C LYS A 36 5.16 -3.97 -5.16
N GLY A 37 4.84 -5.18 -4.72
CA GLY A 37 4.64 -6.36 -5.55
C GLY A 37 5.84 -7.29 -5.66
N THR A 38 7.03 -6.85 -5.24
CA THR A 38 8.24 -7.69 -5.34
C THR A 38 8.08 -8.91 -4.43
N ILE A 39 8.42 -10.09 -4.96
CA ILE A 39 8.48 -11.34 -4.21
C ILE A 39 9.87 -11.50 -3.60
N GLY A 40 9.91 -11.95 -2.35
CA GLY A 40 11.13 -12.30 -1.65
C GLY A 40 10.91 -13.50 -0.73
N GLU A 41 11.98 -13.91 -0.05
CA GLU A 41 11.99 -15.04 0.87
C GLU A 41 12.40 -14.57 2.28
N VAL A 42 11.66 -14.98 3.31
CA VAL A 42 12.01 -14.69 4.70
C VAL A 42 13.29 -15.44 5.07
N ARG A 43 14.34 -14.71 5.45
CA ARG A 43 15.63 -15.29 5.89
C ARG A 43 15.82 -15.28 7.39
N GLU A 44 15.26 -14.29 8.07
CA GLU A 44 15.40 -14.12 9.52
C GLU A 44 14.15 -13.44 10.08
N MET A 45 13.87 -13.67 11.37
CA MET A 45 12.86 -12.95 12.13
C MET A 45 13.47 -12.41 13.41
N GLY A 46 13.26 -11.12 13.66
CA GLY A 46 13.70 -10.45 14.88
C GLY A 46 12.56 -9.66 15.51
N VAL A 47 12.84 -9.11 16.70
CA VAL A 47 11.95 -8.17 17.38
C VAL A 47 12.58 -6.79 17.41
N PHE A 48 11.84 -5.79 16.97
CA PHE A 48 12.21 -4.37 17.07
C PHE A 48 11.41 -3.72 18.20
N LEU A 49 12.09 -2.90 19.02
CA LEU A 49 11.50 -2.22 20.19
C LEU A 49 10.73 -3.16 21.15
N GLN A 50 11.07 -4.46 21.18
CA GLN A 50 10.46 -5.51 22.00
C GLN A 50 8.97 -5.82 21.73
N THR A 51 8.31 -5.15 20.79
CA THR A 51 6.87 -5.34 20.51
C THR A 51 6.57 -5.72 19.07
N ASP A 52 7.37 -5.27 18.11
CA ASP A 52 7.08 -5.48 16.68
C ASP A 52 7.98 -6.57 16.10
N VAL A 53 7.39 -7.58 15.46
CA VAL A 53 8.14 -8.57 14.68
C VAL A 53 8.59 -7.94 13.37
N ILE A 54 9.88 -8.06 13.07
CA ILE A 54 10.48 -7.66 11.81
C ILE A 54 10.99 -8.91 11.09
N TYR A 55 10.55 -9.07 9.85
CA TYR A 55 10.99 -10.12 8.95
C TYR A 55 12.11 -9.57 8.06
N SER A 56 13.28 -10.20 8.09
CA SER A 56 14.33 -9.94 7.11
C SER A 56 14.01 -10.70 5.84
N VAL A 57 13.58 -10.00 4.80
CA VAL A 57 13.16 -10.60 3.54
C VAL A 57 14.23 -10.37 2.49
N PHE A 58 14.81 -11.44 1.95
CA PHE A 58 15.73 -11.38 0.83
C PHE A 58 14.96 -11.24 -0.48
N PHE A 59 15.27 -10.20 -1.25
CA PHE A 59 14.68 -9.97 -2.56
C PHE A 59 15.69 -10.32 -3.66
N PRO A 60 15.53 -11.45 -4.37
CA PRO A 60 16.47 -11.87 -5.41
C PRO A 60 16.64 -10.84 -6.53
N GLU A 61 15.58 -10.10 -6.87
CA GLU A 61 15.62 -9.02 -7.87
C GLU A 61 16.65 -7.94 -7.52
N TYR A 62 16.83 -7.63 -6.23
CA TYR A 62 17.73 -6.58 -5.77
C TYR A 62 19.04 -7.11 -5.17
N GLY A 63 19.10 -8.39 -4.82
CA GLY A 63 20.31 -9.05 -4.29
C GLY A 63 20.62 -8.74 -2.82
N TYR A 64 19.64 -8.24 -2.06
CA TYR A 64 19.82 -7.93 -0.64
C TYR A 64 18.55 -8.20 0.17
N ALA A 65 18.69 -8.22 1.50
CA ALA A 65 17.58 -8.35 2.44
C ALA A 65 17.14 -7.01 3.01
N VAL A 66 15.84 -6.88 3.27
CA VAL A 66 15.22 -5.69 3.86
C VAL A 66 14.33 -6.12 5.02
N GLY A 67 14.43 -5.41 6.14
CA GLY A 67 13.53 -5.60 7.28
C GLY A 67 12.14 -5.05 6.98
N MET A 68 11.11 -5.88 7.10
CA MET A 68 9.71 -5.52 6.84
C MET A 68 8.82 -5.97 7.99
N ARG A 69 7.78 -5.19 8.28
CA ARG A 69 6.76 -5.55 9.28
C ARG A 69 5.74 -6.52 8.69
N GLU A 70 5.06 -7.26 9.55
CA GLU A 70 4.00 -8.20 9.15
C GLU A 70 2.95 -7.55 8.23
N ASN A 71 2.49 -6.34 8.58
CA ASN A 71 1.47 -5.61 7.82
C ASN A 71 1.98 -4.99 6.50
N GLU A 72 3.24 -5.24 6.14
CA GLU A 72 3.88 -4.83 4.89
C GLU A 72 4.11 -6.02 3.96
N LEU A 73 3.76 -7.22 4.41
CA LEU A 73 3.93 -8.48 3.73
C LEU A 73 2.58 -9.16 3.50
N LEU A 74 2.56 -10.02 2.49
CA LEU A 74 1.50 -10.96 2.18
C LEU A 74 2.17 -12.29 1.77
N ALA A 75 1.59 -13.44 2.04
CA ALA A 75 2.15 -14.70 1.53
C ALA A 75 2.23 -14.67 -0.02
N GLY A 76 3.30 -15.23 -0.59
CA GLY A 76 3.55 -15.19 -2.04
C GLY A 76 2.42 -15.83 -2.86
N SER A 77 1.81 -16.89 -2.32
CA SER A 77 0.69 -17.62 -2.92
C SER A 77 -0.65 -16.92 -2.83
N GLU A 78 -0.81 -15.91 -1.97
CA GLU A 78 -2.08 -15.23 -1.80
C GLU A 78 -2.39 -14.34 -3.01
N PRO A 79 -3.68 -14.25 -3.41
CA PRO A 79 -4.10 -13.31 -4.43
C PRO A 79 -3.69 -11.88 -4.09
N TRP A 80 -3.19 -11.15 -5.08
CA TRP A 80 -2.79 -9.76 -4.91
C TRP A 80 -3.29 -8.88 -6.04
N TRP A 81 -4.12 -7.93 -5.66
CA TRP A 81 -4.55 -6.84 -6.52
C TRP A 81 -3.81 -5.57 -6.09
N PRO A 82 -2.84 -5.08 -6.89
CA PRO A 82 -2.15 -3.84 -6.58
C PRO A 82 -3.16 -2.69 -6.61
N SER A 83 -3.29 -1.97 -5.51
CA SER A 83 -4.04 -0.72 -5.52
C SER A 83 -3.33 0.29 -6.42
N ARG A 84 -4.06 0.85 -7.39
CA ARG A 84 -3.57 1.90 -8.29
C ARG A 84 -3.22 3.18 -7.55
N PHE A 85 -3.97 3.46 -6.48
CA PHE A 85 -3.75 4.62 -5.61
C PHE A 85 -3.37 4.23 -4.18
N GLU A 86 -2.74 5.17 -3.47
CA GLU A 86 -2.20 5.02 -2.11
C GLU A 86 -2.90 5.94 -1.10
N PHE A 87 -2.71 5.66 0.20
CA PHE A 87 -3.18 6.52 1.28
C PHE A 87 -2.63 7.94 1.14
N LYS A 88 -3.49 8.94 1.39
CA LYS A 88 -3.25 10.38 1.21
C LYS A 88 -3.00 10.86 -0.22
N GLN A 89 -3.02 9.99 -1.22
CA GLN A 89 -2.92 10.41 -2.61
C GLN A 89 -4.14 11.23 -3.01
N LYS A 90 -3.91 12.32 -3.74
CA LYS A 90 -4.97 13.11 -4.36
C LYS A 90 -5.46 12.42 -5.62
N VAL A 91 -6.77 12.31 -5.76
CA VAL A 91 -7.44 11.66 -6.90
C VAL A 91 -8.57 12.53 -7.39
N ARG A 92 -8.88 12.42 -8.67
CA ARG A 92 -10.04 13.06 -9.29
C ARG A 92 -11.12 12.02 -9.56
N THR A 93 -12.37 12.37 -9.26
CA THR A 93 -13.51 11.52 -9.66
C THR A 93 -13.84 11.71 -11.14
N LEU A 94 -14.03 10.61 -11.85
CA LEU A 94 -14.43 10.56 -13.27
C LEU A 94 -15.95 10.65 -13.46
N CYS A 95 -16.72 10.77 -12.37
CA CYS A 95 -18.17 10.92 -12.40
C CYS A 95 -18.68 11.78 -11.25
N GLY A 96 -19.89 12.32 -11.42
CA GLY A 96 -20.61 12.98 -10.33
C GLY A 96 -21.14 11.94 -9.34
N LEU A 97 -20.89 12.15 -8.04
CA LEU A 97 -21.36 11.26 -6.99
C LEU A 97 -22.63 11.82 -6.35
N SER A 98 -23.68 11.00 -6.35
CA SER A 98 -24.97 11.35 -5.78
C SER A 98 -25.28 10.46 -4.58
N VAL A 99 -25.71 11.06 -3.47
CA VAL A 99 -26.17 10.34 -2.28
C VAL A 99 -27.65 10.64 -2.11
N LYS A 100 -28.49 9.58 -2.11
CA LYS A 100 -29.96 9.69 -2.05
C LYS A 100 -30.53 10.61 -3.14
N GLY A 101 -29.98 10.54 -4.35
CA GLY A 101 -30.44 11.31 -5.51
C GLY A 101 -29.98 12.77 -5.56
N GLN A 102 -29.24 13.26 -4.57
CA GLN A 102 -28.66 14.60 -4.58
C GLN A 102 -27.18 14.53 -4.97
N LEU A 103 -26.78 15.29 -6.00
CA LEU A 103 -25.38 15.46 -6.36
C LEU A 103 -24.62 16.08 -5.18
N ARG A 104 -23.56 15.40 -4.73
CA ARG A 104 -22.70 15.85 -3.62
C ARG A 104 -21.30 16.17 -4.07
N VAL A 105 -20.79 15.42 -5.04
CA VAL A 105 -19.46 15.61 -5.61
C VAL A 105 -19.64 15.76 -7.11
N GLU A 106 -19.13 16.85 -7.68
CA GLU A 106 -19.19 17.08 -9.13
C GLU A 106 -18.18 16.18 -9.86
N HIS A 107 -18.48 15.89 -11.13
CA HIS A 107 -17.51 15.27 -12.02
C HIS A 107 -16.23 16.13 -12.05
N GLY A 108 -15.08 15.49 -11.89
CA GLY A 108 -13.79 16.16 -11.93
C GLY A 108 -13.36 16.80 -10.59
N ALA A 109 -14.13 16.63 -9.52
CA ALA A 109 -13.72 17.07 -8.19
C ALA A 109 -12.48 16.28 -7.72
N VAL A 110 -11.60 16.97 -7.01
CA VAL A 110 -10.37 16.39 -6.44
C VAL A 110 -10.60 16.09 -4.97
N GLY A 111 -10.29 14.85 -4.57
CA GLY A 111 -10.35 14.38 -3.20
C GLY A 111 -9.07 13.68 -2.79
N GLN A 112 -9.02 13.24 -1.53
CA GLN A 112 -7.90 12.53 -0.95
C GLN A 112 -8.31 11.14 -0.48
N ILE A 113 -7.50 10.13 -0.79
CA ILE A 113 -7.72 8.76 -0.32
C ILE A 113 -7.38 8.68 1.16
N LEU A 114 -8.35 8.24 1.96
CA LEU A 114 -8.16 7.96 3.37
C LEU A 114 -8.06 6.47 3.68
N ARG A 115 -8.58 5.61 2.81
CA ARG A 115 -8.49 4.16 3.01
C ARG A 115 -8.56 3.41 1.67
N VAL A 116 -7.85 2.30 1.62
CA VAL A 116 -7.94 1.31 0.54
C VAL A 116 -8.68 0.11 1.09
N GLU A 117 -9.89 -0.12 0.60
CA GLU A 117 -10.72 -1.28 0.90
C GLU A 117 -10.55 -2.31 -0.22
N ARG A 118 -10.48 -3.59 0.16
CA ARG A 118 -10.28 -4.70 -0.76
C ARG A 118 -11.34 -5.75 -0.48
N ASP A 119 -12.06 -6.17 -1.51
CA ASP A 119 -12.88 -7.38 -1.49
C ASP A 119 -12.26 -8.44 -2.41
N GLU A 120 -12.91 -9.61 -2.54
CA GLU A 120 -12.37 -10.77 -3.27
C GLU A 120 -12.01 -10.48 -4.73
N GLN A 121 -12.53 -9.41 -5.35
CA GLN A 121 -12.29 -9.12 -6.77
C GLN A 121 -12.10 -7.63 -7.10
N ASN A 122 -12.38 -6.71 -6.17
CA ASN A 122 -12.38 -5.28 -6.42
C ASN A 122 -11.64 -4.48 -5.36
N ILE A 123 -11.03 -3.39 -5.81
CA ILE A 123 -10.44 -2.37 -4.96
C ILE A 123 -11.37 -1.17 -4.93
N HIS A 124 -11.76 -0.79 -3.71
CA HIS A 124 -12.55 0.40 -3.43
C HIS A 124 -11.73 1.36 -2.58
N TYR A 125 -11.95 2.65 -2.77
CA TYR A 125 -11.26 3.69 -2.03
C TYR A 125 -12.27 4.48 -1.22
N GLN A 126 -11.96 4.72 0.06
CA GLN A 126 -12.64 5.76 0.81
C GLN A 126 -11.95 7.08 0.50
N VAL A 127 -12.66 7.96 -0.20
CA VAL A 127 -12.16 9.26 -0.64
C VAL A 127 -12.97 10.36 0.06
N ASN A 128 -12.27 11.39 0.53
CA ASN A 128 -12.86 12.63 1.02
C ASN A 128 -12.63 13.75 0.00
N PHE A 129 -13.68 14.48 -0.38
CA PHE A 129 -13.60 15.58 -1.36
C PHE A 129 -13.63 16.97 -0.69
N GLY A 130 -13.18 17.08 0.56
CA GLY A 130 -13.18 18.33 1.31
C GLY A 130 -14.48 18.64 2.06
N ASP A 131 -15.42 17.69 2.10
CA ASP A 131 -16.61 17.75 2.96
C ASP A 131 -16.44 16.90 4.23
N ASP A 132 -17.50 16.74 5.02
CA ASP A 132 -17.53 15.93 6.25
C ASP A 132 -17.77 14.44 5.99
N LYS A 133 -17.69 13.97 4.73
CA LYS A 133 -18.10 12.63 4.32
C LYS A 133 -16.98 11.82 3.70
N LEU A 134 -17.20 10.50 3.69
CA LEU A 134 -16.37 9.54 2.99
C LEU A 134 -17.21 8.87 1.92
N TYR A 135 -16.67 8.82 0.72
CA TYR A 135 -17.29 8.18 -0.44
C TYR A 135 -16.51 6.91 -0.73
N LEU A 136 -17.21 5.77 -0.80
CA LEU A 136 -16.64 4.51 -1.25
C LEU A 136 -16.73 4.46 -2.78
N ILE A 137 -15.58 4.49 -3.46
CA ILE A 137 -15.51 4.63 -4.92
C ILE A 137 -14.64 3.51 -5.48
N GLY A 138 -15.12 2.86 -6.55
CA GLY A 138 -14.35 1.85 -7.27
C GLY A 138 -13.15 2.46 -8.01
N GLU A 139 -12.07 1.70 -8.11
CA GLU A 139 -10.81 2.14 -8.74
C GLU A 139 -10.98 2.74 -10.15
N SER A 140 -11.91 2.20 -10.95
CA SER A 140 -12.17 2.64 -12.33
C SER A 140 -12.82 4.01 -12.45
N LEU A 141 -13.37 4.56 -11.36
CA LEU A 141 -14.01 5.88 -11.32
C LEU A 141 -13.07 6.97 -10.83
N LEU A 142 -11.79 6.65 -10.63
CA LEU A 142 -10.77 7.57 -10.14
C LEU A 142 -9.60 7.67 -11.12
N GLU A 143 -9.01 8.85 -11.16
CA GLU A 143 -7.71 9.11 -11.78
C GLU A 143 -6.79 9.83 -10.79
N ALA A 144 -5.47 9.75 -11.01
CA ALA A 144 -4.53 10.51 -10.20
C ALA A 144 -4.76 12.00 -10.49
N ALA A 145 -4.95 12.80 -9.44
CA ALA A 145 -4.92 14.24 -9.60
C ALA A 145 -3.45 14.63 -9.56
N ASP A 146 -2.86 14.90 -10.72
CA ASP A 146 -1.48 15.41 -10.78
C ASP A 146 -1.36 16.62 -9.85
N GLU A 147 -0.42 16.56 -8.90
CA GLU A 147 0.11 17.78 -8.32
C GLU A 147 0.83 18.47 -9.46
N SER A 148 0.18 19.46 -10.07
CA SER A 148 0.84 20.31 -11.04
C SER A 148 2.10 20.89 -10.38
N SER A 149 3.25 20.32 -10.75
CA SER A 149 4.64 20.84 -10.75
C SER A 149 5.04 21.76 -9.59
#